data_AF-A0A523JQ44-F1
#
_entry.id   AF-A0A523JQ44-F1
#
_cell.length_a   1.000
_cell.length_b   1.000
_cell.length_c   1.000
_cell.angle_alpha   90.00
_cell.angle_beta   90.00
_cell.angle_gamma   90.00
#
_symmetry.space_group_name_H-M   'P 1'
#
loop_
_entity.id
_entity.type
_entity.pdbx_description
1 polymer ?
#
loop_
_entity_poly.entity_id
_entity_poly.type
_entity_poly.pdbx_seq_one_letter_code
_entity_poly.pdbx_strand_id
1 'polypeptide(L)' 'MSTIGKARNACETSGAFLYQRHRPEKTLLYQLVSKHYPVFRQQLAEEGRMLPGYVQREFEDYLKCGRLEHG' A
#
# COMPACT_ATOMS: atom_id res chain seq x y z
N MET A 1 -37.73 -18.80 37.58
CA MET A 1 -36.33 -19.16 37.89
C MET A 1 -35.46 -18.81 36.69
N SER A 2 -35.10 -17.52 36.54
CA SER A 2 -34.21 -17.07 35.47
C SER A 2 -32.76 -17.36 35.83
N THR A 3 -32.09 -18.14 35.00
CA THR A 3 -30.68 -18.47 35.13
C THR A 3 -29.81 -17.25 34.82
N ILE A 4 -29.26 -16.65 35.87
CA ILE A 4 -28.15 -15.70 35.78
C ILE A 4 -26.90 -16.50 35.40
N GLY A 5 -26.54 -16.45 34.12
CA GLY A 5 -25.26 -16.96 33.60
C GLY A 5 -24.37 -15.81 33.15
N LYS A 6 -24.00 -14.90 34.07
CA LYS A 6 -23.03 -13.82 33.77
C LYS A 6 -21.62 -14.42 33.68
N ALA A 7 -21.25 -14.89 32.49
CA ALA A 7 -19.90 -15.31 32.19
C ALA A 7 -19.00 -14.08 31.94
N ARG A 8 -18.36 -13.64 33.03
CA ARG A 8 -16.96 -13.16 33.13
C ARG A 8 -16.43 -12.30 31.98
N ASN A 9 -16.33 -10.99 32.22
CA ASN A 9 -15.43 -10.10 31.51
C ASN A 9 -14.01 -10.65 31.58
N ALA A 10 -13.43 -10.97 30.43
CA ALA A 10 -12.04 -11.37 30.31
C ALA A 10 -11.20 -10.18 29.84
N CYS A 11 -10.19 -9.86 30.66
CA CYS A 11 -8.94 -9.18 30.34
C CYS A 11 -9.03 -7.75 29.77
N GLU A 12 -8.96 -6.77 30.69
CA GLU A 12 -8.35 -5.48 30.38
C GLU A 12 -6.87 -5.68 30.04
N THR A 13 -6.47 -5.12 28.90
CA THR A 13 -5.12 -5.11 28.30
C THR A 13 -4.75 -6.34 27.46
N SER A 14 -5.19 -6.37 26.21
CA SER A 14 -4.49 -7.08 25.14
C SER A 14 -4.69 -6.28 23.87
N GLY A 15 -3.69 -5.48 23.51
CA GLY A 15 -3.62 -4.84 22.20
C GLY A 15 -3.58 -5.94 21.15
N ALA A 16 -4.76 -6.39 20.72
CA ALA A 16 -4.89 -7.20 19.54
C ALA A 16 -4.31 -6.36 18.42
N PHE A 17 -3.13 -6.74 17.92
CA PHE A 17 -2.64 -6.24 16.64
C PHE A 17 -3.61 -6.76 15.57
N LEU A 18 -4.76 -6.08 15.47
CA LEU A 18 -5.71 -6.31 14.41
C LEU A 18 -4.94 -6.03 13.13
N TYR A 19 -4.89 -7.04 12.26
CA TYR A 19 -4.28 -6.88 10.95
C TYR A 19 -4.93 -5.69 10.26
N GLN A 20 -4.16 -4.61 10.13
CA GLN A 20 -4.58 -3.46 9.36
C GLN A 20 -4.05 -3.65 7.95
N ARG A 21 -4.98 -3.70 7.01
CA ARG A 21 -4.64 -3.89 5.61
C ARG A 21 -3.73 -2.75 5.12
N HIS A 22 -2.64 -3.13 4.45
CA HIS A 22 -1.72 -2.19 3.84
C HIS A 22 -2.43 -1.33 2.79
N ARG A 23 -2.18 -0.02 2.81
CA ARG A 23 -2.72 0.97 1.86
C ARG A 23 -1.57 1.80 1.30
N PRO A 24 -0.85 1.28 0.28
CA PRO A 24 0.35 1.93 -0.24
C PRO A 24 0.06 3.34 -0.73
N GLU A 25 -1.14 3.61 -1.26
CA GLU A 25 -1.59 4.92 -1.73
C GLU A 25 -1.61 6.03 -0.65
N LYS A 26 -1.61 5.64 0.62
CA LYS A 26 -1.53 6.56 1.76
C LYS A 26 -0.10 6.86 2.19
N THR A 27 0.89 6.17 1.65
CA THR A 27 2.30 6.41 1.97
C THR A 27 2.85 7.55 1.12
N LEU A 28 3.75 8.36 1.70
CA LEU A 28 4.37 9.47 0.99
C LEU A 28 5.18 9.00 -0.22
N LEU A 29 5.92 7.90 -0.09
CA LEU A 29 6.73 7.35 -1.17
C LEU A 29 5.87 7.01 -2.38
N TYR A 30 4.77 6.28 -2.17
CA TYR A 30 3.87 5.92 -3.26
C TYR A 30 3.30 7.16 -3.95
N GLN A 31 2.86 8.16 -3.18
CA GLN A 31 2.31 9.40 -3.74
C GLN A 31 3.33 10.15 -4.59
N LEU A 32 4.58 10.23 -4.14
CA LEU A 32 5.67 10.84 -4.90
C LEU A 32 5.94 10.07 -6.19
N VAL A 33 6.11 8.75 -6.10
CA VAL A 33 6.39 7.91 -7.27
C VAL A 33 5.24 7.99 -8.28
N SER A 34 4.00 7.84 -7.82
CA SER A 34 2.82 7.90 -8.69
C SER A 34 2.68 9.25 -9.41
N LYS A 35 3.00 10.35 -8.73
CA LYS A 35 2.92 11.70 -9.30
C LYS A 35 4.07 12.02 -10.24
N HIS A 36 5.28 11.62 -9.90
CA HIS A 36 6.48 12.10 -10.57
C HIS A 36 7.04 11.13 -11.62
N TYR A 37 6.78 9.83 -11.51
CA TYR A 37 7.30 8.84 -12.46
C TYR A 37 6.85 9.10 -13.91
N PRO A 38 5.56 9.40 -14.22
CA PRO A 38 5.14 9.69 -15.59
C PRO A 38 5.81 10.95 -16.17
N VAL A 39 5.96 12.00 -15.35
CA VAL A 39 6.61 13.26 -15.76
C VAL A 39 8.09 13.02 -16.04
N PHE A 40 8.77 12.27 -15.17
CA PHE A 40 10.18 11.91 -15.36
C PHE A 40 10.40 11.09 -16.64
N ARG A 41 9.51 10.13 -16.92
CA ARG A 41 9.52 9.35 -18.16
C ARG A 41 9.36 10.22 -19.39
N GLN A 42 8.45 11.18 -19.35
CA GLN A 42 8.22 12.11 -20.45
C GLN A 42 9.45 12.98 -20.71
N GLN A 43 10.05 13.56 -19.65
CA GLN A 43 11.25 14.38 -19.77
C GLN A 43 12.42 13.61 -20.42
N LEU A 44 12.62 12.35 -20.03
CA LEU A 44 13.63 11.52 -20.66
C LEU A 44 13.34 11.29 -22.15
N ALA A 45 12.08 11.03 -22.50
CA ALA A 45 11.69 10.82 -23.89
C ALA A 45 11.89 12.08 -24.75
N GLU A 46 11.61 13.26 -24.22
CA GLU A 46 11.88 14.55 -24.88
C GLU A 46 13.37 14.76 -25.18
N GLU A 47 14.24 14.23 -24.33
CA GLU A 47 15.70 14.23 -24.52
C GLU A 47 16.20 13.07 -25.39
N GLY A 48 15.31 12.23 -25.95
CA GLY A 48 15.67 11.04 -26.72
C GLY A 48 16.29 9.92 -25.88
N ARG A 49 16.09 9.95 -24.56
CA ARG A 49 16.59 8.96 -23.61
C ARG A 49 15.47 8.05 -23.13
N MET A 50 15.84 6.87 -22.63
CA MET A 50 14.92 5.97 -21.96
C MET A 50 15.58 5.28 -20.78
N LEU A 51 14.77 4.97 -19.76
CA LEU A 51 15.22 4.12 -18.66
C LEU A 51 15.46 2.70 -19.17
N PRO A 52 16.42 1.96 -18.60
CA PRO A 52 16.52 0.52 -18.81
C PRO A 52 15.17 -0.17 -18.53
N GLY A 53 14.82 -1.18 -19.33
CA GLY A 53 13.50 -1.82 -19.25
C GLY A 53 13.18 -2.40 -17.88
N TYR A 54 14.18 -2.96 -17.17
CA TYR A 54 13.97 -3.48 -15.82
C TYR A 54 13.57 -2.38 -14.83
N VAL A 55 14.14 -1.17 -14.93
CA VAL A 55 13.80 -0.04 -14.04
C VAL A 55 12.35 0.39 -14.26
N GLN A 56 11.91 0.46 -15.51
CA GLN A 56 10.52 0.81 -15.83
C GLN A 56 9.55 -0.20 -15.22
N ARG A 57 9.86 -1.48 -15.38
CA ARG A 57 9.08 -2.59 -14.83
C ARG A 57 8.97 -2.51 -13.31
N GLU A 58 10.08 -2.29 -12.60
CA GLU A 58 10.05 -2.18 -11.13
C GLU A 58 9.16 -1.04 -10.65
N PHE A 59 9.17 0.12 -11.32
CA PHE A 59 8.26 1.22 -10.98
C PHE A 59 6.79 0.88 -11.25
N GLU A 60 6.50 0.22 -12.38
CA GLU A 60 5.15 -0.22 -12.72
C GLU A 60 4.63 -1.29 -11.75
N ASP A 61 5.47 -2.26 -11.39
CA ASP A 61 5.14 -3.33 -10.46
C ASP A 61 4.95 -2.77 -9.04
N TYR A 62 5.80 -1.82 -8.62
CA TYR A 62 5.65 -1.10 -7.36
C TYR A 62 4.31 -0.35 -7.27
N LEU A 63 3.91 0.36 -8.33
CA LEU A 63 2.65 1.10 -8.38
C LEU A 63 1.41 0.19 -8.41
N LYS A 64 1.56 -1.07 -8.85
CA LYS A 64 0.50 -2.07 -8.81
C LYS A 64 0.42 -2.79 -7.45
N CYS A 65 1.55 -2.96 -6.79
CA CYS A 65 1.66 -3.71 -5.54
C CYS A 65 0.76 -3.11 -4.43
N GLY A 66 0.11 -3.98 -3.66
CA GLY A 66 -0.69 -3.60 -2.49
C GLY A 66 -2.05 -2.93 -2.81
N ARG A 67 -2.37 -2.70 -4.08
CA ARG A 67 -3.68 -2.23 -4.53
C ARG A 67 -4.67 -3.39 -4.66
N LEU A 68 -5.95 -3.15 -4.33
CA LEU A 68 -6.97 -4.21 -4.45
C LEU A 68 -7.23 -4.62 -5.89
N GLU A 69 -7.19 -3.65 -6.80
CA GLU A 69 -7.49 -3.88 -8.22
C GLU A 69 -6.45 -4.74 -8.93
N HIS A 70 -5.31 -5.04 -8.30
CA HIS A 70 -4.20 -5.76 -8.90
C HIS A 70 -3.83 -7.06 -8.14
N GLY A 71 -4.60 -7.44 -7.12
CA GLY A 71 -4.32 -8.60 -6.25
C GLY A 71 -5.43 -9.62 -6.18
#